data_AF-A0AAV4HFT5-F1
#
_entry.id   AF-A0AAV4HFT5-F1
#
_cell.length_a   1.000
_cell.length_b   1.000
_cell.length_c   1.000
_cell.angle_alpha   90.00
_cell.angle_beta   90.00
_cell.angle_gamma   90.00
#
_symmetry.space_group_name_H-M   'P 1'
#
loop_
_entity.id
_entity.type
_entity.pdbx_description
1 polymer ?
#
loop_
_entity_poly.entity_id
_entity_poly.type
_entity_poly.pdbx_seq_one_letter_code
_entity_poly.pdbx_strand_id
1 'polypeptide(L)'
;MYDIYSAVNCEAECKFNYLVKACGCRGYHDPGDASVCSGKEYLKCYIRARRSFNQSDLLTCKCPKECDSTDFIADLDYADFASRISTVDVKIFFKTLDIQVIEQKPAVSVQDVLGSLGGQMGLFLGASIVSMVEILEMLLILISRCVHRCRHSEETGPKIKSPLRAIVPAWQAWTTSSTSRTP
;
A
#
# COMPACT_ATOMS: atom_id res chain seq x y z
N MET A 1 11.69 15.75 29.57
CA MET A 1 11.13 17.10 29.33
C MET A 1 9.69 17.01 28.78
N TYR A 2 9.36 15.95 28.04
CA TYR A 2 7.98 15.58 27.66
C TYR A 2 7.74 14.08 27.94
N ASP A 3 6.53 13.70 28.36
CA ASP A 3 6.20 12.31 28.70
C ASP A 3 5.76 11.48 27.48
N ILE A 4 5.31 12.14 26.41
CA ILE A 4 4.84 11.50 25.17
C ILE A 4 5.79 11.86 24.02
N TYR A 5 6.20 10.84 23.28
CA TYR A 5 6.99 11.01 22.07
C TYR A 5 6.13 11.58 20.93
N SER A 6 6.60 12.67 20.35
CA SER A 6 6.20 13.16 19.03
C SER A 6 7.44 13.70 18.35
N ALA A 7 7.49 13.72 17.02
CA ALA A 7 8.63 14.28 16.31
C ALA A 7 8.87 15.74 16.71
N VAL A 8 7.81 16.51 16.94
CA VAL A 8 7.91 17.91 17.39
C VAL A 8 8.52 18.00 18.78
N ASN A 9 8.12 17.13 19.72
CA ASN A 9 8.71 17.09 21.06
C ASN A 9 10.18 16.65 21.02
N CYS A 10 10.53 15.68 20.17
CA CYS A 10 11.90 15.25 19.95
C CYS A 10 12.78 16.38 19.40
N GLU A 11 12.29 17.12 18.40
CA GLU A 11 12.99 18.28 17.83
C GLU A 11 13.17 19.40 18.87
N ALA A 12 12.13 19.68 19.65
CA ALA A 12 12.18 20.67 20.73
C ALA A 12 13.19 20.28 21.82
N GLU A 13 13.20 19.02 22.23
CA GLU A 13 14.16 18.48 23.20
C GLU A 13 15.60 18.49 22.65
N CYS A 14 15.79 18.15 21.37
CA CYS A 14 17.10 18.24 20.74
C CYS A 14 17.63 19.68 20.72
N LYS A 15 16.78 20.63 20.34
CA LYS A 15 17.09 22.06 20.35
C LYS A 15 17.41 22.55 21.76
N PHE A 16 16.64 22.14 22.76
CA PHE A 16 16.88 22.47 24.16
C PHE A 16 18.25 21.93 24.62
N ASN A 17 18.54 20.65 24.34
CA ASN A 17 19.81 20.03 24.70
C ASN A 17 21.01 20.72 24.04
N TYR A 18 20.86 21.18 22.79
CA TYR A 18 21.86 22.01 22.13
C TYR A 18 22.11 23.32 22.88
N LEU A 19 21.05 24.03 23.29
CA LEU A 19 21.16 25.31 23.99
C LEU A 19 21.76 25.16 25.39
N VAL A 20 21.35 24.14 26.14
CA VAL A 20 21.91 23.85 27.45
C VAL A 20 23.38 23.42 27.32
N LYS A 21 23.75 22.66 26.29
CA LYS A 21 25.15 22.29 26.04
C LYS A 21 26.02 23.49 25.65
N ALA A 22 25.46 24.44 24.91
CA ALA A 22 26.19 25.62 24.45
C ALA A 22 26.32 26.72 25.53
N CYS A 23 25.27 26.96 26.31
CA CYS A 23 25.19 28.07 27.26
C CYS A 23 25.12 27.65 28.74
N GLY A 24 24.94 26.37 29.04
CA GLY A 24 24.89 25.84 30.41
C GLY A 24 23.59 26.12 31.17
N CYS A 25 22.61 26.78 30.54
CA CYS A 25 21.39 27.23 31.18
C CYS A 25 20.19 27.14 30.22
N ARG A 26 18.98 27.10 30.78
CA ARG A 26 17.72 27.10 30.03
C ARG A 26 17.04 28.47 30.01
N GLY A 27 16.18 28.69 29.01
CA GLY A 27 15.32 29.85 28.94
C GLY A 27 14.25 29.83 30.03
N TYR A 28 13.66 31.00 30.31
CA TYR A 28 12.63 31.15 31.35
C TYR A 28 11.41 30.24 31.10
N HIS A 29 10.97 30.14 29.85
CA HIS A 29 9.81 29.33 29.44
C HIS A 29 10.16 27.90 29.02
N ASP A 30 11.44 27.53 29.00
CA ASP A 30 11.84 26.18 28.58
C ASP A 30 11.60 25.21 29.73
N PRO A 31 10.87 24.09 29.51
CA PRO A 31 10.75 23.05 30.53
C PRO A 31 12.09 22.34 30.80
N GLY A 32 12.24 21.72 31.98
CA GLY A 32 13.42 20.93 32.36
C GLY A 32 14.17 21.43 33.60
N ASP A 33 15.14 20.64 34.06
CA ASP A 33 15.81 20.82 35.35
C ASP A 33 17.08 21.68 35.31
N ALA A 34 17.50 22.12 34.12
CA ALA A 34 18.64 23.02 33.99
C ALA A 34 18.40 24.35 34.72
N SER A 35 19.47 25.00 35.16
CA SER A 35 19.38 26.32 35.80
C SER A 35 18.87 27.36 34.79
N VAL A 36 18.01 28.28 35.26
CA VAL A 36 17.49 29.37 34.43
C VAL A 36 18.59 30.38 34.16
N CYS A 37 18.79 30.77 32.90
CA CYS A 37 19.79 31.77 32.52
C CYS A 37 19.52 33.12 33.21
N SER A 38 20.57 33.76 33.74
CA SER A 38 20.50 35.17 34.15
C SER A 38 20.30 36.10 32.95
N GLY A 39 19.81 37.33 33.18
CA GLY A 39 19.57 38.29 32.08
C GLY A 39 20.81 38.55 31.20
N LYS A 40 22.02 38.50 31.78
CA LYS A 40 23.27 38.65 31.02
C LYS A 40 23.58 37.42 30.17
N GLU A 41 23.43 36.21 30.71
CA GLU A 41 23.63 34.96 29.97
C GLU A 41 22.60 34.79 28.86
N TYR A 42 21.35 35.18 29.14
CA TYR A 42 20.26 35.11 28.18
C TYR A 42 20.52 35.98 26.95
N LEU A 43 20.94 37.24 27.16
CA LEU A 43 21.24 38.19 26.08
C LEU A 43 22.56 37.89 25.35
N LYS A 44 23.60 37.45 26.07
CA LYS A 44 24.94 37.22 25.47
C LYS A 44 25.06 35.89 24.74
N CYS A 45 24.48 34.82 25.30
CA CYS A 45 24.63 33.45 24.79
C CYS A 45 23.30 32.91 24.25
N TYR A 46 22.29 32.76 25.11
CA TYR A 46 21.09 31.97 24.81
C TYR A 46 20.35 32.45 23.55
N ILE A 47 20.07 33.75 23.40
CA ILE A 47 19.39 34.29 22.19
C ILE A 47 20.21 34.07 20.93
N ARG A 48 21.53 34.26 21.02
CA ARG A 48 22.44 34.09 19.88
C ARG A 48 22.50 32.62 19.46
N ALA A 49 22.76 31.72 20.42
CA ALA A 49 22.78 30.28 20.18
C ALA A 49 21.44 29.77 19.62
N ARG A 50 20.31 30.27 20.13
CA ARG A 50 18.96 29.91 19.64
C ARG A 50 18.69 30.36 18.22
N ARG A 51 19.22 31.52 17.80
CA ARG A 51 19.14 31.97 16.40
C ARG A 51 20.15 31.25 15.51
N SER A 52 21.29 30.84 16.05
CA SER A 52 22.31 30.10 15.30
C SER A 52 21.90 28.66 14.98
N PHE A 53 20.95 28.10 15.74
CA PHE A 53 20.39 26.78 15.47
C PHE A 53 19.58 26.78 14.16
N ASN A 54 20.12 26.09 13.16
CA ASN A 54 19.58 26.06 11.79
C ASN A 54 19.06 24.66 11.41
N GLN A 55 18.56 24.53 10.17
CA GLN A 55 18.09 23.26 9.60
C GLN A 55 19.18 22.16 9.63
N SER A 56 20.46 22.51 9.44
CA SER A 56 21.58 21.55 9.47
C SER A 56 21.79 20.94 10.86
N ASP A 57 21.63 21.74 11.91
CA ASP A 57 21.72 21.26 13.29
C ASP A 57 20.51 20.39 13.63
N LEU A 58 19.34 20.74 13.09
CA LEU A 58 18.13 19.92 13.19
C LEU A 58 18.26 18.59 12.43
N LEU A 59 18.93 18.57 11.27
CA LEU A 59 19.23 17.33 10.52
C LEU A 59 20.17 16.39 11.29
N THR A 60 20.99 16.93 12.20
CA THR A 60 21.80 16.11 13.11
C THR A 60 20.93 15.43 14.17
N CYS A 61 19.76 16.00 14.50
CA CYS A 61 18.76 15.39 15.37
C CYS A 61 18.00 14.29 14.59
N LYS A 62 18.17 13.03 14.99
CA LYS A 62 17.43 11.90 14.42
C LYS A 62 16.06 11.79 15.09
N CYS A 63 15.09 12.57 14.63
CA CYS A 63 13.70 12.54 15.11
C CYS A 63 12.79 11.90 14.04
N PRO A 64 12.60 10.56 14.06
CA PRO A 64 11.65 9.93 13.15
C PRO A 64 10.22 10.39 13.46
N LYS A 65 9.40 10.50 12.41
CA LYS A 65 7.96 10.73 12.56
C LYS A 65 7.31 9.53 13.24
N GLU A 66 6.37 9.83 14.10
CA GLU A 66 5.48 8.86 14.74
C GLU A 66 4.64 8.11 13.71
N CYS A 67 4.38 6.83 13.97
CA CYS A 67 3.53 5.99 13.12
C CYS A 67 2.04 6.25 13.34
N ASP A 68 1.68 6.78 14.51
CA ASP A 68 0.32 7.12 14.89
C ASP A 68 0.28 8.59 15.29
N SER A 69 -0.49 9.38 14.54
CA SER A 69 -0.65 10.81 14.76
C SER A 69 -2.08 11.22 14.46
N THR A 70 -2.63 12.11 15.29
CA THR A 70 -3.95 12.70 15.11
C THR A 70 -3.79 14.18 14.76
N ASP A 71 -4.15 14.53 13.53
CA ASP A 71 -4.07 15.91 13.03
C ASP A 71 -5.47 16.56 13.00
N PHE A 72 -5.55 17.79 13.51
CA PHE A 72 -6.77 18.60 13.47
C PHE A 72 -6.63 19.66 12.37
N ILE A 73 -7.46 19.55 11.33
CA ILE A 73 -7.55 20.55 10.27
C ILE A 73 -8.51 21.65 10.73
N ALA A 74 -8.04 22.89 10.77
CA ALA A 74 -8.84 24.04 11.20
C ALA A 74 -9.24 24.91 9.99
N ASP A 75 -10.54 25.14 9.84
CA ASP A 75 -11.09 26.15 8.93
C ASP A 75 -11.36 27.45 9.73
N LEU A 76 -10.99 28.60 9.17
CA LEU A 76 -11.15 29.90 9.83
C LEU A 76 -12.25 30.71 9.14
N ASP A 77 -13.32 30.99 9.89
CA ASP A 77 -14.39 31.90 9.49
C ASP A 77 -14.37 33.15 10.38
N TYR A 78 -14.50 34.32 9.76
CA TYR A 78 -14.52 35.62 10.44
C TYR A 78 -15.75 36.42 10.04
N ALA A 79 -16.31 37.15 10.99
CA ALA A 79 -17.36 38.11 10.75
C ALA A 79 -17.05 39.42 11.47
N ASP A 80 -17.21 40.54 10.75
CA ASP A 80 -17.15 41.87 11.35
C ASP A 80 -18.32 42.04 12.31
N PHE A 81 -18.02 42.03 13.61
CA PHE A 81 -19.00 42.42 14.61
C PHE A 81 -19.02 43.95 14.68
N ALA A 82 -20.10 44.56 14.19
CA ALA A 82 -20.28 46.02 14.17
C ALA A 82 -20.50 46.60 15.58
N SER A 83 -19.47 46.51 16.43
CA SER A 83 -19.45 47.03 17.79
C SER A 83 -18.31 48.02 17.96
N ARG A 84 -18.59 49.10 18.71
CA ARG A 84 -17.64 50.19 19.00
C ARG A 84 -16.59 49.82 20.07
N ILE A 85 -16.39 48.53 20.33
CA ILE A 85 -15.53 48.01 21.39
C ILE A 85 -14.51 47.05 20.77
N SER A 86 -13.26 47.17 21.18
CA SER A 86 -12.15 46.30 20.77
C SER A 86 -12.23 44.93 21.47
N THR A 87 -13.26 44.16 21.17
CA THR A 87 -13.45 42.79 21.65
C THR A 87 -13.37 41.80 20.49
N VAL A 88 -12.62 40.71 20.68
CA VAL A 88 -12.53 39.59 19.73
C VAL A 88 -13.21 38.39 20.37
N ASP A 89 -14.24 37.85 19.71
CA ASP A 89 -14.91 36.60 20.11
C ASP A 89 -14.36 35.45 19.26
N VAL A 90 -13.80 34.43 19.91
CA VAL A 90 -13.18 33.26 19.25
C VAL A 90 -13.95 32.02 19.64
N LYS A 91 -14.57 31.36 18.65
CA LYS A 91 -15.34 30.12 18.84
C LYS A 91 -14.62 28.96 18.17
N ILE A 92 -14.23 27.96 18.96
CA ILE A 92 -13.60 26.72 18.49
C ILE A 92 -14.64 25.61 18.60
N PHE A 93 -15.01 25.01 17.46
CA PHE A 93 -15.98 23.93 17.41
C PHE A 93 -15.67 22.99 16.24
N PHE A 94 -16.11 21.73 16.36
CA PHE A 94 -16.04 20.78 15.25
C PHE A 94 -17.18 21.05 14.27
N LYS A 95 -16.84 21.24 12.99
CA LYS A 95 -17.83 21.49 11.93
C LYS A 95 -18.76 20.31 11.71
N THR A 96 -18.21 19.09 11.72
CA THR A 96 -18.93 17.82 11.68
C THR A 96 -18.23 16.79 12.57
N LEU A 97 -18.95 15.75 13.00
CA LEU A 97 -18.39 14.66 13.80
C LEU A 97 -17.90 13.53 12.89
N ASP A 98 -16.90 13.85 12.06
CA ASP A 98 -16.29 12.90 11.14
C ASP A 98 -14.80 12.75 11.47
N ILE A 99 -14.35 11.51 11.61
CA ILE A 99 -12.93 11.18 11.85
C ILE A 99 -12.41 10.52 10.58
N GLN A 100 -11.39 11.12 9.97
CA GLN A 100 -10.69 10.52 8.85
C GLN A 100 -9.49 9.72 9.36
N VAL A 101 -9.48 8.42 9.11
CA VAL A 101 -8.37 7.54 9.49
C VAL A 101 -7.57 7.19 8.24
N ILE A 102 -6.29 7.55 8.22
CA ILE A 102 -5.37 7.25 7.12
C ILE A 102 -4.41 6.16 7.60
N GLU A 103 -4.60 4.93 7.10
CA GLU A 103 -3.77 3.78 7.45
C GLU A 103 -2.86 3.41 6.27
N GLN A 104 -1.54 3.40 6.49
CA GLN A 104 -0.58 2.99 5.48
C GLN A 104 -0.40 1.47 5.50
N LYS A 105 -0.91 0.80 4.47
CA LYS A 105 -0.74 -0.65 4.27
C LYS A 105 0.38 -0.94 3.28
N PRO A 106 1.13 -2.04 3.44
CA PRO A 106 2.14 -2.43 2.46
C PRO A 106 1.48 -2.67 1.10
N ALA A 107 2.09 -2.15 0.02
CA ALA A 107 1.55 -2.26 -1.34
C ALA A 107 1.58 -3.69 -1.90
N VAL A 108 2.43 -4.56 -1.33
CA VAL A 108 2.55 -5.97 -1.72
C VAL A 108 2.69 -6.80 -0.45
N SER A 109 1.75 -7.70 -0.23
CA SER A 109 1.78 -8.65 0.88
C SER A 109 2.49 -9.95 0.47
N VAL A 110 2.89 -10.76 1.45
CA VAL A 110 3.52 -12.07 1.17
C VAL A 110 2.57 -12.98 0.40
N GLN A 111 1.27 -12.84 0.62
CA GLN A 111 0.21 -13.55 -0.07
C GLN A 111 0.18 -13.18 -1.56
N ASP A 112 0.41 -11.91 -1.91
CA ASP A 112 0.44 -11.44 -3.30
C ASP A 112 1.67 -11.98 -4.04
N VAL A 113 2.83 -12.01 -3.37
CA VAL A 113 4.05 -12.60 -3.93
C VAL A 113 3.88 -14.10 -4.17
N LEU A 114 3.32 -14.82 -3.21
CA LEU A 114 3.05 -16.26 -3.36
C LEU A 114 1.97 -16.54 -4.42
N GLY A 115 0.94 -15.69 -4.50
CA GLY A 115 -0.11 -15.80 -5.50
C GLY A 115 0.40 -15.58 -6.92
N SER A 116 1.25 -14.58 -7.14
CA SER A 116 1.85 -14.31 -8.44
C SER A 116 2.82 -15.41 -8.89
N LEU A 117 3.65 -15.92 -7.98
CA LEU A 117 4.55 -17.04 -8.25
C LEU A 117 3.78 -18.34 -8.54
N GLY A 118 2.81 -18.67 -7.68
CA GLY A 118 1.99 -19.88 -7.81
C GLY A 118 1.14 -19.87 -9.08
N GLY A 119 0.61 -18.70 -9.48
CA GLY A 119 -0.16 -18.56 -10.72
C GLY A 119 0.65 -18.86 -11.98
N GLN A 120 1.87 -18.33 -12.07
CA GLN A 120 2.75 -18.59 -13.21
C GLN A 120 3.18 -20.06 -13.26
N MET A 121 3.59 -20.63 -12.13
CA MET A 121 3.97 -22.04 -12.06
C MET A 121 2.80 -22.98 -12.38
N GLY A 122 1.60 -22.66 -11.89
CA GLY A 122 0.38 -23.42 -12.16
C GLY A 122 -0.01 -23.42 -13.64
N LEU A 123 0.17 -22.30 -14.35
CA LEU A 123 -0.10 -22.22 -15.79
C LEU A 123 0.82 -23.15 -16.60
N PHE A 124 2.13 -23.15 -16.31
CA PHE A 124 3.08 -24.02 -17.01
C PHE A 124 2.86 -25.50 -16.71
N LEU A 125 2.54 -25.85 -15.46
CA LEU A 125 2.21 -27.23 -15.09
C LEU A 125 0.90 -27.67 -15.75
N GLY A 126 -0.13 -26.81 -15.77
CA GLY A 126 -1.38 -27.08 -16.46
C GLY A 126 -1.19 -27.33 -17.95
N ALA A 127 -0.43 -26.48 -18.63
CA ALA A 127 -0.10 -26.65 -20.05
C ALA A 127 0.65 -27.97 -20.31
N SER A 128 1.62 -28.30 -19.44
CA SER A 128 2.39 -29.55 -19.54
C SER A 128 1.50 -30.80 -19.41
N ILE A 129 0.52 -30.79 -18.50
CA ILE A 129 -0.42 -31.92 -18.31
C ILE A 129 -1.34 -32.07 -19.52
N VAL A 130 -1.87 -30.97 -20.07
CA VAL A 130 -2.72 -31.02 -21.28
C VAL A 130 -1.94 -31.63 -22.45
N SER A 131 -0.70 -31.19 -22.67
CA SER A 131 0.16 -31.78 -23.71
C SER A 131 0.44 -33.26 -23.48
N MET A 132 0.62 -33.69 -22.24
CA MET A 132 0.81 -35.12 -21.92
C MET A 132 -0.43 -35.95 -22.25
N VAL A 133 -1.63 -35.47 -21.93
CA VAL A 133 -2.90 -36.13 -22.26
C VAL A 133 -3.07 -36.26 -23.78
N GLU A 134 -2.75 -35.20 -24.54
CA GLU A 134 -2.85 -35.19 -26.00
C GLU A 134 -1.94 -36.25 -26.65
N ILE A 135 -0.71 -36.41 -26.14
CA ILE A 135 0.21 -37.45 -26.62
C ILE A 135 -0.36 -38.86 -26.33
N LEU A 136 -0.93 -39.08 -25.15
CA LEU A 136 -1.54 -40.37 -24.79
C LEU A 136 -2.73 -40.70 -25.69
N GLU A 137 -3.62 -39.74 -25.95
CA GLU A 137 -4.74 -39.91 -26.88
C GLU A 137 -4.25 -40.26 -28.29
N MET A 138 -3.23 -39.55 -28.78
CA MET A 138 -2.62 -39.83 -30.08
C MET A 138 -2.05 -41.25 -30.15
N LEU A 139 -1.36 -41.73 -29.11
CA LEU A 139 -0.82 -43.08 -29.04
C LEU A 139 -1.93 -44.16 -29.05
N LEU A 140 -3.00 -43.96 -28.26
CA LEU A 140 -4.14 -44.88 -28.23
C LEU A 140 -4.86 -44.95 -29.60
N ILE A 141 -5.00 -43.82 -30.30
CA ILE A 141 -5.56 -43.77 -31.65
C ILE A 141 -4.66 -44.50 -32.66
N LEU A 142 -3.34 -44.34 -32.56
CA LEU A 142 -2.40 -45.05 -33.44
C LEU A 142 -2.45 -46.56 -33.21
N ILE A 143 -2.44 -47.02 -31.96
CA ILE A 143 -2.50 -48.43 -31.61
C ILE A 143 -3.83 -49.05 -32.07
N SER A 144 -4.96 -48.38 -31.82
CA SER A 144 -6.28 -48.87 -32.26
C SER A 144 -6.39 -48.95 -33.78
N ARG A 145 -5.81 -47.98 -34.52
CA ARG A 145 -5.72 -48.05 -36.00
C ARG A 145 -4.80 -49.17 -36.49
N CYS A 146 -3.67 -49.42 -35.83
CA CYS A 146 -2.77 -50.53 -36.14
C CYS A 146 -3.44 -51.88 -35.89
N VAL A 147 -4.11 -52.07 -34.75
CA VAL A 147 -4.85 -53.30 -34.42
C VAL A 147 -6.02 -53.53 -35.38
N HIS A 148 -6.78 -52.48 -35.71
CA HIS A 148 -7.85 -52.58 -36.70
C HIS A 148 -7.31 -52.89 -38.11
N ARG A 149 -6.13 -52.36 -38.48
CA ARG A 149 -5.49 -52.66 -39.77
C ARG A 149 -4.95 -54.09 -39.83
N CYS A 150 -4.38 -54.60 -38.73
CA CYS A 150 -3.98 -56.01 -38.61
C CYS A 150 -5.19 -56.95 -38.64
N ARG A 151 -6.31 -56.60 -37.98
CA ARG A 151 -7.57 -57.37 -38.07
C ARG A 151 -8.17 -57.43 -39.48
N HIS A 152 -7.88 -56.47 -40.35
CA HIS A 152 -8.43 -56.45 -41.72
C HIS A 152 -7.64 -57.35 -42.70
N SER A 153 -6.49 -57.93 -42.32
CA SER A 153 -5.78 -58.91 -43.17
C SER A 153 -6.39 -60.32 -43.10
N GLU A 154 -7.37 -60.57 -42.23
CA GLU A 154 -7.88 -61.92 -41.94
C GLU A 154 -9.40 -62.10 -42.14
N GLU A 155 -10.15 -61.06 -42.55
CA GLU A 155 -11.62 -61.17 -42.75
C GLU A 155 -12.08 -60.55 -44.09
N THR A 156 -12.16 -61.36 -45.15
CA THR A 156 -13.22 -61.21 -46.15
C THR A 156 -14.45 -61.99 -45.68
N GLY A 157 -15.39 -61.33 -44.98
CA GLY A 157 -16.70 -61.87 -44.53
C GLY A 157 -17.53 -60.84 -43.74
N PRO A 158 -18.89 -60.91 -43.69
CA PRO A 158 -19.78 -59.73 -43.79
C PRO A 158 -20.22 -59.00 -42.49
N LYS A 159 -20.60 -57.71 -42.72
CA LYS A 159 -21.14 -56.60 -41.89
C LYS A 159 -21.93 -56.88 -40.59
N ILE A 160 -21.70 -56.03 -39.55
CA ILE A 160 -22.72 -55.52 -38.58
C ILE A 160 -22.48 -54.01 -38.29
N LYS A 161 -23.57 -53.24 -38.12
CA LYS A 161 -23.66 -51.77 -38.04
C LYS A 161 -23.53 -51.20 -36.60
N SER A 162 -22.83 -50.05 -36.51
CA SER A 162 -23.08 -48.87 -35.63
C SER A 162 -22.89 -49.02 -34.10
N PRO A 163 -22.96 -47.94 -33.30
CA PRO A 163 -22.52 -46.54 -33.47
C PRO A 163 -21.73 -46.03 -32.24
N LEU A 164 -20.57 -45.39 -32.39
CA LEU A 164 -20.02 -44.49 -31.35
C LEU A 164 -18.98 -43.56 -31.97
N ARG A 165 -19.48 -42.73 -32.90
CA ARG A 165 -18.90 -41.41 -33.17
C ARG A 165 -19.64 -40.41 -32.28
N ALA A 166 -19.09 -40.10 -31.13
CA ALA A 166 -19.44 -38.94 -30.34
C ALA A 166 -18.26 -38.67 -29.39
N ILE A 167 -17.96 -37.40 -29.13
CA ILE A 167 -16.72 -36.88 -28.52
C ILE A 167 -15.65 -36.74 -29.62
N VAL A 168 -15.67 -35.70 -30.46
CA VAL A 168 -15.32 -34.27 -30.21
C VAL A 168 -15.83 -33.42 -31.42
N PRO A 169 -16.05 -32.07 -31.41
CA PRO A 169 -15.83 -31.03 -30.38
C PRO A 169 -17.05 -30.12 -30.07
N ALA A 170 -17.06 -29.48 -28.89
CA ALA A 170 -17.99 -28.39 -28.54
C ALA A 170 -17.39 -26.96 -28.68
N TRP A 171 -16.39 -26.77 -29.55
CA TRP A 171 -15.73 -25.45 -29.76
C TRP A 171 -15.84 -24.87 -31.18
N GLN A 172 -16.59 -25.49 -32.10
CA GLN A 172 -16.78 -24.94 -33.46
C GLN A 172 -18.12 -24.22 -33.70
N ALA A 173 -18.93 -23.97 -32.66
CA ALA A 173 -20.27 -23.36 -32.84
C ALA A 173 -20.36 -21.83 -32.59
N TRP A 174 -19.26 -21.13 -32.28
CA TRP A 174 -19.32 -19.71 -31.85
C TRP A 174 -18.75 -18.66 -32.83
N THR A 175 -18.38 -19.01 -34.07
CA THR A 175 -17.69 -18.04 -34.96
C THR A 175 -18.34 -17.68 -36.30
N THR A 176 -19.58 -18.12 -36.61
CA THR A 176 -20.23 -17.65 -37.86
C THR A 176 -21.75 -17.43 -37.71
N SER A 177 -22.16 -16.28 -37.17
CA SER A 177 -23.41 -15.61 -37.58
C SER A 177 -23.51 -14.17 -37.01
N SER A 178 -22.73 -13.25 -37.56
CA SER A 178 -23.19 -11.86 -37.68
C SER A 178 -23.98 -11.75 -38.98
N THR A 179 -25.23 -11.24 -38.98
CA THR A 179 -25.78 -10.16 -39.87
C THR A 179 -27.32 -10.03 -39.71
N SER A 180 -27.80 -8.83 -39.31
CA SER A 180 -29.08 -8.09 -39.57
C SER A 180 -30.41 -8.85 -39.81
N ARG A 181 -31.62 -8.39 -39.40
CA ARG A 181 -32.21 -7.05 -39.57
C ARG A 181 -33.61 -7.03 -38.90
N THR A 182 -34.04 -5.83 -38.51
CA THR A 182 -35.36 -5.39 -38.00
C THR A 182 -36.54 -5.68 -38.96
N PRO A 183 -37.80 -5.50 -38.52
CA PRO A 183 -38.40 -4.15 -38.43
C PRO A 183 -38.67 -3.68 -37.00
#